data_AF-A0A1I1RZJ7-F1
#
_entry.id   AF-A0A1I1RZJ7-F1
#
_cell.length_a   1.000
_cell.length_b   1.000
_cell.length_c   1.000
_cell.angle_alpha   90.00
_cell.angle_beta   90.00
_cell.angle_gamma   90.00
#
_symmetry.space_group_name_H-M   'P 1'
#
loop_
_entity.id
_entity.type
_entity.pdbx_description
1 polymer ?
#
loop_
_entity_poly.entity_id
_entity_poly.type
_entity_poly.pdbx_seq_one_letter_code
_entity_poly.pdbx_strand_id
1 'polypeptide(L)' 'MGDPDPSLPALARTLKVQVDEFLGDTTKSHAKRGPASQLERSIERINQLPKTKQRFVLQMLDTVLAQSGQ' A
#
# COMPACT_ATOMS: atom_id res chain seq x y z
N MET A 1 18.00 27.60 -14.41
CA MET A 1 17.32 26.59 -13.59
C MET A 1 15.85 26.95 -13.65
N GLY A 2 15.08 26.34 -14.55
CA GLY A 2 13.68 26.74 -14.76
C GLY A 2 12.82 26.18 -13.64
N ASP A 3 12.08 27.05 -12.96
CA ASP A 3 11.12 26.66 -11.94
C ASP A 3 10.05 25.73 -12.56
N PRO A 4 9.66 24.62 -11.90
CA PRO A 4 8.64 23.75 -12.43
C PRO A 4 7.31 24.51 -12.51
N ASP A 5 6.71 24.52 -13.69
CA ASP A 5 5.45 25.20 -13.96
C ASP A 5 4.38 24.81 -12.91
N PRO A 6 3.71 25.78 -12.26
CA PRO A 6 2.78 25.51 -11.17
C PRO A 6 1.55 24.71 -11.58
N SER A 7 1.30 24.52 -12.89
CA SER A 7 0.20 23.67 -13.39
C SER A 7 0.49 22.17 -13.26
N LEU A 8 1.76 21.78 -13.21
CA LEU A 8 2.16 20.37 -13.26
C LEU A 8 1.71 19.58 -12.01
N PRO A 9 1.85 20.11 -10.77
CA PRO A 9 1.24 19.49 -9.58
C PRO A 9 -0.30 19.45 -9.62
N ALA A 10 -0.94 20.41 -10.28
CA ALA A 10 -2.39 20.46 -10.39
C ALA A 10 -2.92 19.35 -11.33
N LEU A 11 -2.25 19.13 -12.46
CA LEU A 11 -2.58 18.06 -13.40
C LEU A 11 -2.38 16.67 -12.78
N ALA A 12 -1.27 16.45 -12.06
CA ALA A 12 -1.02 15.20 -11.36
C ALA A 12 -2.10 14.89 -10.31
N ARG A 13 -2.61 15.91 -9.60
CA ARG A 13 -3.73 15.76 -8.65
C ARG A 13 -5.04 15.39 -9.34
N THR A 14 -5.37 16.04 -10.46
CA THR A 14 -6.57 15.72 -11.26
C THR A 14 -6.55 14.28 -11.76
N LEU A 15 -5.38 13.81 -12.20
CA LEU A 15 -5.16 12.45 -12.70
C LEU A 15 -4.93 11.43 -11.56
N LYS A 16 -4.88 11.87 -10.30
CA LYS A 16 -4.61 11.06 -9.10
C LYS A 16 -3.27 10.31 -9.12
N VAL A 17 -2.27 10.79 -9.87
CA VAL A 17 -0.91 10.21 -9.97
C VAL A 17 0.13 11.05 -9.22
N GLN A 18 1.30 10.48 -8.91
CA GLN A 18 2.42 11.26 -8.33
C GLN A 18 2.98 12.24 -9.36
N VAL A 19 3.53 13.37 -8.91
CA VAL A 19 4.23 14.31 -9.80
C VAL A 19 5.51 13.65 -10.37
N ASP A 20 6.21 12.88 -9.54
CA ASP A 20 7.39 12.08 -9.92
C ASP A 20 7.04 11.04 -10.99
N GLU A 21 5.90 10.37 -10.81
CA GLU A 21 5.35 9.40 -11.78
C GLU A 21 4.86 10.08 -13.07
N PHE A 22 4.25 11.25 -12.96
CA PHE A 22 3.86 12.08 -14.11
C PHE A 22 5.08 12.56 -14.91
N LEU A 23 6.21 12.77 -14.24
CA LEU A 23 7.48 13.16 -14.87
C LEU A 23 8.28 11.97 -15.42
N GLY A 24 7.73 10.75 -15.34
CA GLY A 24 8.37 9.53 -15.83
C GLY A 24 9.44 8.95 -14.89
N ASP A 25 9.59 9.52 -13.68
CA ASP A 25 10.52 9.03 -12.67
C ASP A 25 9.86 7.86 -11.90
N THR A 26 9.96 6.67 -12.50
CA THR A 26 9.38 5.44 -11.93
C THR A 26 10.22 4.86 -10.79
N THR A 27 11.39 5.44 -10.52
CA THR A 27 12.38 4.92 -9.56
C THR A 27 11.91 5.02 -8.11
N LYS A 28 10.93 5.88 -7.82
CA LYS A 28 10.35 6.07 -6.47
C LYS A 28 8.86 5.70 -6.38
N SER A 29 8.30 5.04 -7.40
CA SER A 29 6.86 4.66 -7.44
C SER A 29 6.53 3.43 -6.58
N HIS A 30 7.09 3.34 -5.37
CA HIS A 30 6.67 2.37 -4.36
C HIS A 30 6.47 3.01 -2.97
N ALA A 31 6.15 4.30 -2.91
CA ALA A 31 5.56 4.89 -1.72
C ALA A 31 4.04 4.99 -1.95
N LYS A 32 3.34 3.92 -1.58
CA LYS A 32 1.89 3.74 -1.64
C LYS A 32 1.14 5.04 -1.31
N ARG A 33 0.53 5.66 -2.33
CA ARG A 33 -0.40 6.77 -2.12
C ARG A 33 -1.75 6.23 -1.65
N GLY A 34 -1.95 6.29 -0.35
CA GLY A 34 -3.22 6.00 0.31
C GLY A 34 -2.99 5.87 1.81
N PRO A 35 -4.00 6.15 2.65
CA PRO A 35 -3.92 5.76 4.05
C PRO A 35 -3.73 4.23 4.10
N ALA A 36 -2.87 3.73 5.00
CA ALA A 36 -2.38 2.34 5.02
C ALA A 36 -3.45 1.34 4.55
N SER A 37 -3.09 0.44 3.63
CA SER A 37 -4.03 -0.48 3.02
C SER A 37 -4.76 -1.28 4.10
N GLN A 38 -6.02 -1.69 3.87
CA GLN A 38 -6.77 -2.46 4.88
C GLN A 38 -6.00 -3.69 5.35
N LEU A 39 -5.23 -4.30 4.46
CA LEU A 39 -4.30 -5.39 4.76
C LEU A 39 -3.18 -4.97 5.72
N GLU A 40 -2.52 -3.83 5.49
CA GLU A 40 -1.46 -3.30 6.36
C GLU A 40 -1.98 -3.03 7.76
N ARG A 41 -3.15 -2.37 7.88
CA ARG A 41 -3.79 -2.13 9.18
C ARG A 41 -4.18 -3.42 9.89
N SER A 42 -4.58 -4.45 9.13
CA SER A 42 -4.92 -5.76 9.67
C SER A 42 -3.68 -6.47 10.20
N ILE A 43 -2.55 -6.40 9.47
CA ILE A 43 -1.26 -6.94 9.91
C ILE A 43 -0.78 -6.23 11.18
N GLU A 44 -0.86 -4.90 11.25
CA GLU A 44 -0.52 -4.14 12.46
C GLU A 44 -1.36 -4.57 13.65
N ARG A 45 -2.69 -4.72 13.47
CA ARG A 45 -3.57 -5.20 14.53
C ARG A 45 -3.22 -6.61 14.99
N ILE A 46 -2.86 -7.51 14.07
CA ILE A 46 -2.44 -8.88 14.39
C ILE A 46 -1.14 -8.86 15.20
N ASN A 47 -0.17 -8.00 14.85
CA ASN A 47 1.09 -7.87 15.58
C ASN A 47 0.92 -7.43 17.03
N GLN A 48 -0.13 -6.66 17.34
CA GLN A 48 -0.46 -6.24 18.71
C GLN A 48 -1.18 -7.33 19.52
N LEU A 49 -1.57 -8.46 18.92
CA LEU A 49 -2.23 -9.55 19.64
C LEU A 49 -1.22 -10.39 20.44
N PRO A 50 -1.63 -11.04 21.55
CA PRO A 50 -0.85 -12.06 22.23
C PRO A 50 -0.43 -13.20 21.29
N LYS A 51 0.74 -13.80 21.53
CA LYS A 51 1.34 -14.85 20.67
C LYS A 51 0.38 -16.01 20.36
N THR A 52 -0.43 -16.43 21.32
CA THR A 52 -1.45 -17.48 21.12
C THR A 52 -2.50 -17.08 20.07
N LYS A 53 -2.97 -15.83 20.10
CA LYS A 53 -3.94 -15.31 19.13
C LYS A 53 -3.32 -15.10 17.75
N GLN A 54 -2.05 -14.68 17.69
CA GLN A 54 -1.32 -14.61 16.42
C GLN A 54 -1.23 -15.97 15.74
N ARG A 55 -0.93 -17.04 16.50
CA ARG A 55 -0.86 -18.41 15.97
C ARG A 55 -2.20 -18.89 15.43
N PHE A 56 -3.28 -18.61 16.15
CA PHE A 56 -4.64 -18.92 15.69
C PHE A 56 -4.97 -18.26 14.34
N VAL A 57 -4.68 -16.95 14.19
CA VAL A 57 -4.90 -16.23 12.92
C VAL A 57 -4.09 -16.84 11.77
N LEU A 58 -2.82 -17.20 12.02
CA LEU A 58 -1.99 -17.85 11.01
C LEU A 58 -2.55 -19.22 10.59
N GLN A 59 -3.03 -20.03 11.53
CA GLN A 59 -3.63 -21.34 11.22
C GLN A 59 -4.92 -21.19 10.38
N MET A 60 -5.77 -20.19 10.69
CA MET A 60 -6.95 -19.91 9.88
C MET A 60 -6.59 -19.49 8.45
N LEU A 61 -5.59 -18.60 8.30
CA LEU A 61 -5.10 -18.17 6.99
C LEU A 61 -4.59 -19.35 6.17
N ASP A 62 -3.78 -20.22 6.78
CA ASP A 62 -3.26 -21.44 6.14
C ASP A 62 -4.39 -22.35 5.64
N THR A 63 -5.42 -22.53 6.47
CA THR A 63 -6.60 -23.36 6.14
C THR A 63 -7.41 -22.77 4.97
N VAL A 64 -7.56 -21.45 4.89
CA VAL A 64 -8.26 -20.79 3.77
C VAL A 64 -7.44 -20.84 2.50
N LEU A 65 -6.12 -20.62 2.58
CA LEU A 65 -5.22 -20.71 1.44
C LEU A 65 -5.17 -22.12 0.87
N ALA A 66 -5.14 -23.15 1.72
CA ALA A 66 -5.23 -24.55 1.31
C ALA A 66 -6.54 -24.86 0.56
N GLN A 67 -7.66 -24.28 0.98
CA GLN A 67 -8.95 -24.42 0.27
C GLN A 67 -9.03 -23.62 -1.04
N SER A 68 -8.25 -22.55 -1.17
CA SER A 68 -8.27 -21.67 -2.35
C SER A 68 -7.37 -22.18 -3.48
N GLY A 69 -6.44 -23.08 -3.17
CA GLY A 69 -5.56 -23.74 -4.15
C GLY A 69 -6.11 -25.06 -4.71
N GLN A 70 -7.38 -25.37 -4.42
CA GLN A 70 -8.10 -26.57 -4.84
C GLN A 70 -9.24 -26.18 -5.81
#